data_AF-A0A9Q3E0G9-F1
#
_entry.id   AF-A0A9Q3E0G9-F1
#
_cell.length_a   1.000
_cell.length_b   1.000
_cell.length_c   1.000
_cell.angle_alpha   90.00
_cell.angle_beta   90.00
_cell.angle_gamma   90.00
#
_symmetry.space_group_name_H-M   'P 1'
#
loop_
_entity.id
_entity.type
_entity.pdbx_description
1 polymer ?
#
loop_
_entity_poly.entity_id
_entity_poly.type
_entity_poly.pdbx_seq_one_letter_code
_entity_poly.pdbx_strand_id
1 'polypeptide(L)'
;MFFTVYGRDPQFDSVHITQDTPAQKLSARIQSLQKDVKRELEVAINRFKSQHSCLSSQWNSIHPVFHISLLEPVKTSPIPNQHQEPPPPIIIEEEWEVSQILDSKLKRGKLWYLVEWKGFSQDPERSTREPNEYLNNFPEIIKDFHYVYPDKPGPNSSRA
;
A
#
# COMPACT_ATOMS: atom_id res chain seq x y z
N MET A 1 45.64 52.97 -0.17
CA MET A 1 46.19 52.18 -1.29
C MET A 1 46.59 50.82 -0.75
N PHE A 2 45.94 49.74 -1.20
CA PHE A 2 46.38 48.37 -0.94
C PHE A 2 46.44 47.66 -2.30
N PHE A 3 47.61 47.13 -2.66
CA PHE A 3 47.80 46.29 -3.84
C PHE A 3 47.78 44.83 -3.38
N THR A 4 46.89 44.01 -3.93
CA THR A 4 46.96 42.54 -3.77
C THR A 4 48.03 41.99 -4.71
N VAL A 5 48.89 41.10 -4.20
CA VAL A 5 50.12 40.61 -4.85
C VAL A 5 49.87 39.69 -6.06
N TYR A 6 48.61 39.36 -6.36
CA TYR A 6 48.25 38.47 -7.46
C TYR A 6 47.16 39.14 -8.29
N GLY A 7 47.45 39.38 -9.57
CA GLY A 7 46.75 40.32 -10.46
C GLY A 7 45.28 39.98 -10.79
N ARG A 8 44.67 40.85 -11.61
CA ARG A 8 43.32 40.64 -12.19
C ARG A 8 43.35 39.35 -13.02
N ASP A 9 42.48 38.41 -12.69
CA ASP A 9 42.27 37.09 -13.31
C ASP A 9 43.35 36.02 -13.03
N PRO A 10 43.37 35.42 -11.83
CA PRO A 10 44.11 34.17 -11.62
C PRO A 10 43.42 33.02 -12.40
N GLN A 11 44.07 32.51 -13.44
CA GLN A 11 43.74 31.20 -14.00
C GLN A 11 44.34 30.12 -13.11
N PHE A 12 43.48 29.28 -12.53
CA PHE A 12 43.89 28.09 -11.81
C PHE A 12 44.00 26.94 -12.81
N ASP A 13 45.21 26.67 -13.29
CA ASP A 13 45.49 25.41 -13.97
C ASP A 13 45.30 24.28 -12.96
N SER A 14 44.34 23.38 -13.25
CA SER A 14 44.05 22.23 -12.41
C SER A 14 45.25 21.29 -12.42
N VAL A 15 46.16 21.46 -11.46
CA VAL A 15 47.27 20.54 -11.20
C VAL A 15 46.65 19.23 -10.72
N HIS A 16 46.45 18.31 -11.67
CA HIS A 16 46.30 16.87 -11.49
C HIS A 16 45.68 16.45 -10.14
N ILE A 17 44.37 16.68 -9.98
CA ILE A 17 43.60 15.81 -9.08
C ILE A 17 43.47 14.49 -9.84
N THR A 18 44.47 13.62 -9.74
CA THR A 18 44.25 12.22 -10.07
C THR A 18 43.17 11.72 -9.11
N GLN A 19 42.08 11.16 -9.65
CA GLN A 19 41.07 10.46 -8.86
C GLN A 19 41.61 9.12 -8.33
N ASP A 20 42.85 9.08 -7.85
CA ASP A 20 43.32 7.97 -7.04
C ASP A 20 42.61 8.10 -5.70
N THR A 21 41.43 7.49 -5.63
CA THR A 21 40.33 7.92 -4.76
C THR A 21 40.48 7.33 -3.35
N PRO A 22 40.87 8.11 -2.32
CA PRO A 22 40.68 7.69 -0.93
C PRO A 22 39.20 7.42 -0.59
N ALA A 23 38.28 7.93 -1.41
CA ALA A 23 36.84 7.76 -1.30
C ALA A 23 36.35 6.31 -1.51
N GLN A 24 37.00 5.50 -2.36
CA GLN A 24 36.56 4.11 -2.58
C GLN A 24 36.77 3.22 -1.34
N LYS A 25 37.86 3.45 -0.61
CA LYS A 25 38.13 2.73 0.64
C LYS A 25 37.10 3.10 1.72
N LEU A 26 36.71 4.36 1.77
CA LEU A 26 35.64 4.84 2.65
C LEU A 26 34.27 4.29 2.23
N SER A 27 33.95 4.27 0.93
CA SER A 27 32.65 3.74 0.44
C SER A 27 32.52 2.24 0.70
N ALA A 28 33.57 1.45 0.50
CA ALA A 28 33.58 0.03 0.83
C ALA A 28 33.41 -0.20 2.35
N ARG A 29 34.06 0.62 3.18
CA ARG A 29 33.90 0.54 4.64
C ARG A 29 32.48 0.90 5.09
N ILE A 30 31.90 1.95 4.52
CA ILE A 30 30.51 2.36 4.79
C ILE A 30 29.54 1.24 4.39
N GLN A 31 29.70 0.66 3.21
CA GLN A 31 28.85 -0.45 2.75
C GLN A 31 28.96 -1.68 3.66
N SER A 32 30.18 -2.01 4.12
CA SER A 32 30.38 -3.11 5.08
C SER A 32 29.63 -2.82 6.38
N LEU A 33 29.76 -1.62 6.94
CA LEU A 33 29.07 -1.23 8.17
C LEU A 33 27.55 -1.26 8.00
N GLN A 34 27.02 -0.80 6.87
CA GLN A 34 25.59 -0.87 6.56
C GLN A 34 25.09 -2.32 6.50
N LYS A 35 25.87 -3.22 5.89
CA LYS A 35 25.54 -4.65 5.83
C LYS A 35 25.55 -5.29 7.22
N ASP A 36 26.51 -4.93 8.06
CA ASP A 36 26.61 -5.45 9.42
C ASP A 36 25.45 -4.95 10.29
N VAL A 37 25.12 -3.66 10.22
CA VAL A 37 23.94 -3.08 10.91
C VAL A 37 22.65 -3.75 10.44
N LYS A 38 22.49 -3.97 9.13
CA LYS A 38 21.31 -4.67 8.59
C LYS A 38 21.19 -6.09 9.12
N ARG A 39 22.31 -6.83 9.18
CA ARG A 39 22.34 -8.20 9.73
C ARG A 39 21.94 -8.21 11.20
N GLU A 40 22.51 -7.33 12.02
CA GLU A 40 22.18 -7.22 13.44
C GLU A 40 20.70 -6.87 13.65
N LEU A 41 20.15 -5.97 12.83
CA LEU A 41 18.74 -5.62 12.89
C LEU A 41 17.85 -6.84 12.56
N GLU A 42 18.17 -7.60 11.52
CA GLU A 42 17.44 -8.82 11.16
C GLU A 42 17.50 -9.87 12.28
N VAL A 43 18.67 -10.04 12.90
CA VAL A 43 18.85 -10.94 14.06
C VAL A 43 18.03 -10.47 15.25
N ALA A 44 18.04 -9.18 15.57
CA ALA A 44 17.25 -8.61 16.66
C ALA A 44 15.74 -8.77 16.44
N ILE A 45 15.26 -8.52 15.21
CA ILE A 45 13.87 -8.74 14.82
C ILE A 45 13.49 -10.22 15.01
N ASN A 46 14.34 -11.15 14.57
CA ASN A 46 14.08 -12.57 14.71
C ASN A 46 14.11 -13.04 16.18
N ARG A 47 15.00 -12.46 16.99
CA ARG A 47 15.05 -12.69 18.44
C ARG A 47 13.77 -12.21 19.12
N PHE A 48 13.32 -10.99 18.78
CA PHE A 48 12.06 -10.43 19.27
C PHE A 48 10.88 -11.34 18.90
N LYS A 49 10.73 -11.70 17.61
CA LYS A 49 9.66 -12.60 17.15
C LYS A 49 9.67 -13.95 17.86
N SER A 50 10.85 -14.54 18.06
CA SER A 50 11.00 -15.82 18.77
C SER A 50 10.63 -15.73 20.24
N GLN A 51 11.08 -14.69 20.95
CA GLN A 51 10.76 -14.46 22.36
C GLN A 51 9.27 -14.10 22.55
N HIS A 52 8.69 -13.36 21.61
CA HIS A 52 7.31 -12.90 21.64
C HIS A 52 6.32 -13.89 21.01
N SER A 53 6.76 -15.07 20.56
CA SER A 53 5.89 -16.17 20.13
C SER A 53 4.87 -16.57 21.23
N CYS A 54 5.29 -16.47 22.50
CA CYS A 54 4.42 -16.62 23.68
C CYS A 54 3.44 -15.44 23.86
N LEU A 55 3.85 -14.21 23.53
CA LEU A 55 3.00 -13.01 23.63
C LEU A 55 1.84 -13.00 22.63
N SER A 56 1.95 -13.78 21.53
CA SER A 56 0.85 -14.04 20.60
C SER A 56 -0.39 -14.62 21.30
N SER A 57 -0.21 -15.53 22.27
CA SER A 57 -1.33 -16.10 23.03
C SER A 57 -2.05 -15.08 23.92
N GLN A 58 -1.31 -14.12 24.46
CA GLN A 58 -1.84 -13.05 25.32
C GLN A 58 -2.54 -11.94 24.51
N TRP A 59 -2.23 -11.83 23.21
CA TRP A 59 -2.83 -10.85 22.30
C TRP A 59 -4.08 -11.37 21.57
N ASN A 60 -4.38 -12.67 21.65
CA ASN A 60 -5.60 -13.26 21.10
C ASN A 60 -6.90 -12.81 21.81
N SER A 61 -6.79 -12.17 22.99
CA SER A 61 -7.92 -11.55 23.70
C SER A 61 -8.09 -10.05 23.42
N ILE A 62 -7.28 -9.47 22.53
CA ILE A 62 -7.47 -8.09 22.08
C ILE A 62 -8.52 -8.12 20.97
N HIS A 63 -9.76 -7.78 21.33
CA HIS A 63 -10.85 -7.65 20.38
C HIS A 63 -10.94 -6.21 19.87
N PRO A 64 -11.28 -5.99 18.58
CA PRO A 64 -11.54 -4.65 18.04
C PRO A 64 -12.84 -4.02 18.60
N VAL A 65 -13.45 -4.64 19.60
CA VAL A 65 -14.63 -4.18 20.33
C VAL A 65 -14.24 -4.01 21.79
N PHE A 66 -14.15 -2.77 22.25
CA PHE A 66 -13.90 -2.43 23.64
C PHE A 66 -14.97 -1.43 24.12
N HIS A 67 -15.24 -1.41 25.43
CA HIS A 67 -16.26 -0.52 26.00
C HIS A 67 -15.82 0.95 25.90
N ILE A 68 -16.73 1.85 25.52
CA ILE A 68 -16.44 3.28 25.30
C ILE A 68 -15.81 3.95 26.52
N SER A 69 -16.14 3.50 27.75
CA SER A 69 -15.54 4.01 28.99
C SER A 69 -14.03 3.76 29.13
N LEU A 70 -13.44 2.90 28.30
CA LEU A 70 -11.99 2.66 28.25
C LEU A 70 -11.26 3.68 27.36
N LEU A 71 -12.00 4.50 26.59
CA LEU A 71 -11.40 5.57 25.79
C LEU A 71 -11.03 6.73 26.70
N GLU A 72 -9.77 7.16 26.63
CA GLU A 72 -9.33 8.44 27.15
C GLU A 72 -9.29 9.49 26.03
N PRO A 73 -9.69 10.75 26.29
CA PRO A 73 -9.48 11.84 25.35
C PRO A 73 -8.01 11.97 24.98
N VAL A 74 -7.73 12.24 23.70
CA VAL A 74 -6.37 12.45 23.20
C VAL A 74 -5.76 13.65 23.92
N LYS A 75 -4.69 13.40 24.69
CA LYS A 75 -3.93 14.43 25.39
C LYS A 75 -2.87 14.97 24.44
N THR A 76 -2.85 16.28 24.22
CA THR A 76 -1.74 16.95 23.54
C THR A 76 -0.49 16.83 24.40
N SER A 77 0.61 16.32 23.83
CA SER A 77 1.88 16.23 24.54
C SER A 77 2.30 17.63 25.03
N PRO A 78 2.65 17.80 26.32
CA PRO A 78 3.13 19.09 26.85
C PRO A 78 4.56 19.42 26.37
N ILE A 79 5.23 18.46 25.71
CA ILE A 79 6.56 18.62 25.15
C ILE A 79 6.44 19.35 23.80
N PRO A 80 7.10 20.50 23.63
CA PRO A 80 7.11 21.22 22.36
C PRO A 80 7.60 20.31 21.23
N ASN A 81 6.99 20.43 20.04
CA ASN A 81 7.36 19.67 18.84
C ASN A 81 7.07 18.15 18.88
N GLN A 82 6.27 17.66 19.84
CA GLN A 82 5.73 16.28 19.85
C GLN A 82 4.25 16.23 19.44
N HIS A 83 3.86 17.03 18.45
CA HIS A 83 2.55 16.89 17.81
C HIS A 83 2.64 15.81 16.74
N GLN A 84 1.93 14.70 16.94
CA GLN A 84 1.71 13.75 15.87
C GLN A 84 0.62 14.32 14.96
N GLU A 85 0.99 14.67 13.73
CA GLU A 85 -0.02 15.00 12.73
C GLU A 85 -0.92 13.77 12.52
N PRO A 86 -2.25 13.97 12.37
CA PRO A 86 -3.12 12.87 12.03
C PRO A 86 -2.59 12.17 10.77
N PRO A 87 -2.65 10.83 10.70
CA PRO A 87 -2.21 10.13 9.51
C PRO A 87 -2.95 10.70 8.29
N PRO A 88 -2.28 10.80 7.13
CA PRO A 88 -2.93 11.27 5.93
C PRO A 88 -4.16 10.41 5.62
N PRO A 89 -5.21 10.99 5.01
CA PRO A 89 -6.38 10.21 4.58
C PRO A 89 -5.94 9.02 3.74
N ILE A 90 -6.50 7.85 4.02
CA ILE A 90 -6.32 6.67 3.17
C ILE A 90 -7.09 6.95 1.88
N ILE A 91 -6.38 7.05 0.76
CA ILE A 91 -6.98 7.14 -0.57
C ILE A 91 -7.45 5.72 -0.93
N ILE A 92 -8.76 5.51 -0.97
CA ILE A 92 -9.36 4.26 -1.42
C ILE A 92 -9.35 4.28 -2.96
N GLU A 93 -9.16 3.12 -3.59
CA GLU A 93 -9.24 2.98 -5.04
C GLU A 93 -10.61 3.46 -5.55
N GLU A 94 -10.60 4.10 -6.72
CA GLU A 94 -11.79 4.71 -7.33
C GLU A 94 -12.86 3.64 -7.60
N GLU A 95 -14.07 3.84 -7.06
CA GLU A 95 -15.21 2.99 -7.34
C GLU A 95 -15.74 3.28 -8.75
N TRP A 96 -15.84 2.25 -9.60
CA TRP A 96 -16.30 2.40 -10.98
C TRP A 96 -17.82 2.20 -11.09
N GLU A 97 -18.48 3.06 -11.86
CA GLU A 97 -19.91 2.91 -12.14
C GLU A 97 -20.17 1.77 -13.15
N VAL A 98 -21.02 0.83 -12.76
CA VAL A 98 -21.48 -0.28 -13.62
C VAL A 98 -22.60 0.21 -14.54
N SER A 99 -22.49 -0.09 -15.84
CA SER A 99 -23.56 0.16 -16.82
C SER A 99 -24.58 -0.97 -16.79
N GLN A 100 -24.13 -2.20 -17.08
CA GLN A 100 -24.98 -3.39 -17.11
C GLN A 100 -24.16 -4.68 -16.93
N ILE A 101 -24.85 -5.78 -16.62
CA ILE A 101 -24.26 -7.13 -16.60
C ILE A 101 -24.58 -7.81 -17.93
N LEU A 102 -23.56 -8.34 -18.59
CA LEU A 102 -23.68 -9.00 -19.89
C LEU A 102 -23.86 -10.52 -19.76
N ASP A 103 -23.19 -11.15 -18.79
CA ASP A 103 -23.23 -12.60 -18.60
C ASP A 103 -22.90 -12.99 -17.15
N SER A 104 -23.25 -14.21 -16.76
CA SER A 104 -22.86 -14.78 -15.46
C SER A 104 -22.41 -16.23 -15.59
N LYS A 105 -21.42 -16.60 -14.77
CA LYS A 105 -20.82 -17.93 -14.80
C LYS A 105 -20.35 -18.37 -13.43
N LEU A 106 -20.56 -19.65 -13.12
CA LEU A 106 -19.93 -20.32 -11.99
C LEU A 106 -18.55 -20.87 -12.39
N LYS A 107 -17.51 -20.49 -11.64
CA LYS A 107 -16.14 -21.03 -11.79
C LYS A 107 -15.66 -21.49 -10.42
N ARG A 108 -15.40 -22.80 -10.29
CA ARG A 108 -14.97 -23.44 -9.03
C ARG A 108 -15.91 -23.12 -7.85
N GLY A 109 -17.22 -23.11 -8.09
CA GLY A 109 -18.24 -22.81 -7.09
C GLY A 109 -18.39 -21.33 -6.72
N LYS A 110 -17.61 -20.42 -7.33
CA LYS A 110 -17.76 -18.97 -7.17
C LYS A 110 -18.50 -18.37 -8.36
N LEU A 111 -19.36 -17.40 -8.10
CA LEU A 111 -20.14 -16.68 -9.10
C LEU A 111 -19.37 -15.47 -9.63
N TRP A 112 -19.29 -15.37 -10.95
CA TRP A 112 -18.63 -14.29 -11.67
C TRP A 112 -19.60 -13.66 -12.65
N TYR A 113 -19.57 -12.33 -12.74
CA TYR A 113 -20.34 -11.53 -13.68
C TYR A 113 -19.42 -10.88 -14.71
N LEU A 114 -19.83 -10.87 -15.97
CA LEU A 114 -19.20 -10.05 -16.99
C LEU A 114 -19.85 -8.67 -16.95
N VAL A 115 -19.08 -7.67 -16.55
CA VAL A 115 -19.55 -6.33 -16.26
C VAL A 115 -19.19 -5.39 -17.41
N GLU A 116 -20.19 -4.68 -17.91
CA GLU A 116 -19.98 -3.52 -18.79
C GLU A 116 -19.84 -2.26 -17.92
N TRP A 117 -18.72 -1.55 -18.10
CA TRP A 117 -18.43 -0.33 -17.36
C TRP A 117 -19.02 0.90 -18.05
N LYS A 118 -19.55 1.83 -17.26
CA LYS A 118 -20.09 3.09 -17.78
C LYS A 118 -18.98 3.90 -18.45
N GLY A 119 -19.27 4.48 -19.62
CA GLY A 119 -18.30 5.23 -20.42
C GLY A 119 -17.42 4.36 -21.32
N PHE A 120 -17.49 3.03 -21.20
CA PHE A 120 -16.75 2.07 -22.02
C PHE A 120 -17.64 1.08 -22.78
N SER A 121 -18.95 1.30 -22.84
CA SER A 121 -19.91 0.42 -23.54
C SER A 121 -19.62 0.22 -25.04
N GLN A 122 -18.80 1.07 -25.66
CA GLN A 122 -18.42 0.94 -27.07
C GLN A 122 -17.26 -0.04 -27.31
N ASP A 123 -16.58 -0.47 -26.25
CA ASP A 123 -15.39 -1.30 -26.31
C ASP A 123 -15.61 -2.60 -25.51
N PRO A 124 -16.05 -3.68 -26.19
CA PRO A 124 -16.29 -4.97 -25.54
C PRO A 124 -15.05 -5.56 -24.86
N GLU A 125 -13.84 -5.19 -25.28
CA GLU A 125 -12.60 -5.68 -24.69
C GLU A 125 -12.35 -5.11 -23.29
N ARG A 126 -13.02 -4.01 -22.93
CA ARG A 126 -12.95 -3.41 -21.59
C ARG A 126 -13.90 -4.06 -20.59
N SER A 127 -14.77 -4.96 -21.02
CA SER A 127 -15.66 -5.69 -20.11
C SER A 127 -14.88 -6.72 -19.31
N THR A 128 -14.92 -6.60 -17.98
CA THR A 128 -14.14 -7.47 -17.08
C THR A 128 -15.04 -8.43 -16.33
N ARG A 129 -14.48 -9.58 -15.94
CA ARG A 129 -15.17 -10.56 -15.10
C ARG A 129 -14.93 -10.28 -13.63
N GLU A 130 -15.95 -9.78 -12.96
CA GLU A 130 -15.91 -9.46 -11.53
C GLU A 130 -16.60 -10.53 -10.68
N PRO A 131 -16.09 -10.82 -9.47
CA PRO A 131 -16.77 -11.70 -8.54
C PRO A 131 -18.05 -11.04 -8.00
N ASN A 132 -19.04 -11.85 -7.64
CA ASN A 132 -20.30 -11.36 -7.02
C ASN A 132 -20.05 -10.45 -5.81
N GLU A 133 -19.00 -10.72 -5.03
CA GLU A 133 -18.62 -9.95 -3.82
C GLU A 133 -18.37 -8.46 -4.12
N TYR A 134 -17.93 -8.12 -5.34
CA TYR A 134 -17.63 -6.73 -5.73
C TYR A 134 -18.86 -5.97 -6.23
N LEU A 135 -19.94 -6.68 -6.54
CA LEU A 135 -21.20 -6.08 -7.01
C LEU A 135 -22.26 -5.95 -5.90
N ASN A 136 -21.87 -6.15 -4.64
CA ASN A 136 -22.77 -6.03 -3.49
C ASN A 136 -23.44 -4.64 -3.38
N ASN A 137 -22.77 -3.60 -3.90
CA ASN A 137 -23.28 -2.23 -3.93
C ASN A 137 -24.34 -1.99 -5.03
N PHE A 138 -24.53 -2.95 -5.96
CA PHE A 138 -25.40 -2.82 -7.13
C PHE A 138 -26.45 -3.95 -7.21
N PRO A 139 -27.30 -4.13 -6.18
CA PRO A 139 -28.29 -5.22 -6.17
C PRO A 139 -29.36 -5.06 -7.26
N GLU A 140 -29.66 -3.83 -7.67
CA GLU A 140 -30.64 -3.53 -8.72
C GLU A 140 -30.18 -4.07 -10.08
N ILE A 141 -28.92 -3.84 -10.46
CA ILE A 141 -28.35 -4.30 -11.73
C ILE A 141 -28.33 -5.83 -11.81
N ILE A 142 -28.00 -6.50 -10.70
CA ILE A 142 -28.03 -7.97 -10.61
C ILE A 142 -29.47 -8.47 -10.78
N LYS A 143 -30.43 -7.82 -10.11
CA LYS A 143 -31.85 -8.19 -10.18
C LYS A 143 -32.40 -8.04 -11.60
N ASP A 144 -32.10 -6.93 -12.27
CA ASP A 144 -32.55 -6.68 -13.64
C ASP A 144 -31.97 -7.70 -14.62
N PHE A 145 -30.70 -8.07 -14.46
CA PHE A 145 -30.08 -9.13 -15.25
C PHE A 145 -30.79 -10.48 -15.09
N HIS A 146 -31.05 -10.92 -13.85
CA HIS A 146 -31.74 -12.21 -13.61
C HIS A 146 -33.24 -12.18 -13.93
N TYR A 147 -33.85 -11.00 -13.96
CA TYR A 147 -35.22 -10.85 -14.44
C TYR A 147 -35.32 -11.17 -15.94
N VAL A 148 -34.35 -10.71 -16.74
CA VAL A 148 -34.28 -11.00 -18.18
C VAL A 148 -33.76 -12.42 -18.44
N TYR A 149 -32.82 -12.89 -17.62
CA TYR A 149 -32.15 -14.19 -17.79
C TYR A 149 -32.30 -15.09 -16.55
N PRO A 150 -33.50 -15.66 -16.29
CA PRO A 150 -33.75 -16.46 -15.09
C PRO A 150 -32.97 -17.78 -15.02
N ASP A 151 -32.57 -18.33 -16.17
CA ASP A 151 -31.82 -19.59 -16.26
C ASP A 151 -30.31 -19.42 -15.94
N LYS A 152 -29.84 -18.18 -15.86
CA LYS A 152 -28.43 -17.89 -15.60
C LYS A 152 -28.10 -18.06 -14.11
N PRO A 153 -26.86 -18.45 -13.77
CA PRO A 153 -26.51 -18.68 -12.37
C PRO A 153 -26.57 -17.37 -11.56
N GLY A 154 -27.48 -17.32 -10.59
CA GLY A 154 -27.63 -16.20 -9.66
C GLY A 154 -27.03 -16.46 -8.27
N PRO A 155 -26.97 -15.43 -7.41
CA PRO A 155 -26.48 -15.59 -6.03
C PRO A 155 -27.35 -16.56 -5.21
N ASN A 156 -28.63 -16.70 -5.58
CA ASN A 156 -29.58 -17.62 -4.95
C ASN A 156 -29.67 -18.99 -5.64
N SER A 157 -28.82 -19.27 -6.63
CA SER A 157 -28.78 -20.57 -7.31
C SER A 157 -28.14 -21.60 -6.38
N SER A 158 -28.93 -22.17 -5.47
CA SER A 158 -28.52 -23.32 -4.66
C SER A 158 -28.21 -24.52 -5.56
N ARG A 159 -27.07 -25.16 -5.28
CA ARG A 159 -26.61 -26.38 -5.92
C ARG A 159 -27.68 -27.49 -5.81
N ALA A 160 -28.18 -27.98 -6.94
CA ALA A 160 -28.80 -29.29 -7.04
C ALA A 160 -27.71 -30.37 -7.19
#